data_AF-A0A7S2XNV1-F1
#
_entry.id   AF-A0A7S2XNV1-F1
#
_cell.length_a   1.000
_cell.length_b   1.000
_cell.length_c   1.000
_cell.angle_alpha   90.00
_cell.angle_beta   90.00
_cell.angle_gamma   90.00
#
_symmetry.space_group_name_H-M   'P 1'
#
loop_
_entity.id
_entity.type
_entity.pdbx_description
1 polymer ?
#
loop_
_entity_poly.entity_id
_entity_poly.type
_entity_poly.pdbx_seq_one_letter_code
_entity_poly.pdbx_strand_id
1 'polypeptide(L)'
;RVQEQSDMGREGSGFVVWDVKAPVDVVWDCLLDFHSYPETIPTVRGVTMYTNTHLTSDYRSETAIPYNYNYNDNDDNNDDASSSGKTAILQHGIPSVTRASFTLSKFRLNIAAIHKYRPHPEGDYMVFTLDPACTNLVLKSAKGVWHTQSNPDNKGEE
;
A
#
# COMPACT_ATOMS: atom_id res chain seq x y z
N ARG A 1 -15.22 -1.19 -16.85
CA ARG A 1 -14.66 -0.09 -16.03
C ARG A 1 -15.80 0.82 -15.56
N VAL A 2 -16.05 0.88 -14.26
CA VAL A 2 -16.92 1.90 -13.64
C VAL A 2 -16.02 2.92 -12.96
N GLN A 3 -16.30 4.21 -13.10
CA GLN A 3 -15.56 5.27 -12.40
C GLN A 3 -16.53 6.36 -11.96
N GLU A 4 -16.44 6.73 -10.70
CA GLU A 4 -17.13 7.89 -10.14
C GLU A 4 -16.10 8.81 -9.48
N GLN A 5 -16.27 10.12 -9.65
CA GLN A 5 -15.43 11.12 -9.02
C GLN A 5 -16.28 12.33 -8.62
N SER A 6 -16.12 12.79 -7.39
CA SER A 6 -16.73 14.00 -6.86
C SER A 6 -15.65 15.02 -6.52
N ASP A 7 -15.77 16.22 -7.09
CA ASP A 7 -14.97 17.39 -6.72
C ASP A 7 -15.70 18.16 -5.61
N MET A 8 -15.04 18.31 -4.47
CA MET A 8 -15.56 19.02 -3.29
C MET A 8 -14.69 20.25 -2.99
N GLY A 9 -14.01 20.79 -3.99
CA GLY A 9 -13.17 21.98 -3.92
C GLY A 9 -11.74 21.68 -3.47
N ARG A 10 -11.47 21.78 -2.16
CA ARG A 10 -10.15 21.44 -1.59
C ARG A 10 -9.98 19.95 -1.31
N GLU A 11 -11.04 19.18 -1.52
CA GLU A 11 -11.13 17.75 -1.31
C GLU A 11 -11.72 17.10 -2.56
N GLY A 12 -11.43 15.81 -2.73
CA GLY A 12 -12.03 15.01 -3.79
C GLY A 12 -12.18 13.58 -3.33
N SER A 13 -13.20 12.91 -3.84
CA SER A 13 -13.40 11.47 -3.64
C SER A 13 -13.67 10.81 -4.98
N GLY A 14 -13.43 9.52 -5.06
CA GLY A 14 -13.75 8.74 -6.24
C GLY A 14 -13.43 7.28 -6.04
N PHE A 15 -13.98 6.45 -6.90
CA PHE A 15 -13.67 5.03 -6.97
C PHE A 15 -13.63 4.56 -8.41
N VAL A 16 -12.90 3.47 -8.64
CA VAL A 16 -12.83 2.79 -9.93
C VAL A 16 -13.04 1.31 -9.68
N VAL A 17 -13.88 0.68 -10.49
CA VAL A 17 -14.06 -0.78 -10.53
C VAL A 17 -13.58 -1.29 -11.87
N TRP A 18 -12.79 -2.37 -11.82
CA TRP A 18 -12.22 -3.02 -12.98
C TRP A 18 -12.30 -4.54 -12.84
N ASP A 19 -12.78 -5.21 -13.88
CA ASP A 19 -12.80 -6.66 -13.96
C ASP A 19 -11.43 -7.16 -14.43
N VAL A 20 -10.76 -7.95 -13.59
CA VAL A 20 -9.42 -8.47 -13.88
C VAL A 20 -9.53 -9.97 -14.16
N LYS A 21 -9.08 -10.39 -15.35
CA LYS A 21 -9.00 -11.80 -15.73
C LYS A 21 -7.76 -12.46 -15.12
N ALA A 22 -7.73 -12.56 -13.80
CA ALA A 22 -6.66 -13.20 -13.05
C ALA A 22 -7.19 -13.77 -11.72
N PRO A 23 -6.55 -14.80 -11.18
CA PRO A 23 -6.75 -15.23 -9.79
C PRO A 23 -6.53 -14.08 -8.78
N VAL A 24 -7.27 -14.10 -7.67
CA VAL A 24 -7.25 -13.04 -6.64
C VAL A 24 -5.88 -12.88 -5.97
N ASP A 25 -5.19 -13.99 -5.75
CA ASP A 25 -3.82 -14.03 -5.21
C ASP A 25 -2.84 -13.29 -6.11
N VAL A 26 -2.90 -13.51 -7.42
CA VAL A 26 -2.06 -12.81 -8.40
C VAL A 26 -2.30 -11.29 -8.35
N VAL A 27 -3.55 -10.86 -8.20
CA VAL A 27 -3.88 -9.43 -8.06
C VAL A 27 -3.28 -8.86 -6.77
N TRP A 28 -3.39 -9.57 -5.64
CA TRP A 28 -2.84 -9.10 -4.37
C TRP A 28 -1.32 -9.13 -4.33
N ASP A 29 -0.68 -10.12 -4.93
CA ASP A 29 0.78 -10.14 -5.05
C ASP A 29 1.28 -8.91 -5.83
N CYS A 30 0.55 -8.47 -6.86
CA CYS A 30 0.86 -7.22 -7.56
C CYS A 30 0.58 -5.96 -6.72
N LEU A 31 -0.52 -5.94 -5.97
CA LEU A 31 -0.87 -4.80 -5.12
C LEU A 31 0.05 -4.67 -3.90
N LEU A 32 0.56 -5.78 -3.37
CA LEU A 32 1.48 -5.81 -2.23
C LEU A 32 2.94 -5.60 -2.63
N ASP A 33 3.29 -5.76 -3.91
CA ASP A 33 4.62 -5.46 -4.44
C ASP A 33 4.83 -3.95 -4.68
N PHE A 34 4.98 -3.22 -3.57
CA PHE A 34 5.23 -1.78 -3.57
C PHE A 34 6.48 -1.38 -4.36
N HIS A 35 7.50 -2.24 -4.38
CA HIS A 35 8.76 -1.92 -5.05
C HIS A 35 8.63 -1.87 -6.57
N SER A 36 7.68 -2.61 -7.15
CA SER A 36 7.40 -2.60 -8.59
C SER A 36 6.49 -1.43 -9.03
N TYR A 37 5.94 -0.65 -8.11
CA TYR A 37 5.05 0.47 -8.45
C TYR A 37 5.66 1.53 -9.40
N PRO A 38 6.97 1.88 -9.34
CA PRO A 38 7.56 2.78 -10.32
C PRO A 38 7.52 2.26 -11.76
N GLU A 39 7.41 0.94 -11.96
CA GLU A 39 7.32 0.30 -13.27
C GLU A 39 5.88 0.16 -13.75
N THR A 40 4.94 -0.06 -12.81
CA THR A 40 3.53 -0.37 -13.11
C THR A 40 2.59 0.82 -13.00
N ILE A 41 2.92 1.84 -12.19
CA ILE A 41 2.11 3.03 -11.95
C ILE A 41 2.82 4.27 -12.54
N PRO A 42 2.35 4.82 -13.68
CA PRO A 42 3.07 5.86 -14.43
C PRO A 42 3.42 7.14 -13.66
N THR A 43 2.68 7.42 -12.58
CA THR A 43 2.88 8.60 -11.73
C THR A 43 3.87 8.37 -10.60
N VAL A 44 4.22 7.12 -10.28
CA VAL A 44 5.21 6.78 -9.25
C VAL A 44 6.60 6.75 -9.90
N ARG A 45 7.59 7.33 -9.24
CA ARG A 45 8.98 7.44 -9.72
C ARG A 45 9.99 6.73 -8.82
N GLY A 46 9.59 6.44 -7.59
CA GLY A 46 10.41 5.74 -6.63
C GLY A 46 9.57 5.36 -5.43
N VAL A 47 9.95 4.25 -4.80
CA VAL A 47 9.35 3.74 -3.58
C VAL A 47 10.45 3.34 -2.63
N THR A 48 10.31 3.75 -1.37
CA THR A 48 11.13 3.27 -0.26
C THR A 48 10.19 2.75 0.81
N MET A 49 10.37 1.50 1.19
CA MET A 49 9.66 0.89 2.32
C MET A 49 10.43 1.11 3.62
N TYR A 50 9.71 1.09 4.74
CA TYR A 50 10.28 1.26 6.07
C TYR A 50 9.73 0.21 7.04
N THR A 51 10.48 -0.03 8.11
CA THR A 51 9.96 -0.74 9.29
C THR A 51 8.70 -0.04 9.85
N ASN A 52 7.89 -0.76 10.61
CA ASN A 52 6.58 -0.30 11.09
C ASN A 52 6.47 -0.24 12.63
N THR A 53 7.62 -0.11 13.31
CA THR A 53 7.72 -0.16 14.78
C THR A 53 7.18 1.09 15.48
N HIS A 54 7.31 2.25 14.86
CA HIS A 54 7.02 3.57 15.41
C HIS A 54 6.03 4.33 14.51
N LEU A 55 4.84 3.74 14.27
CA LEU A 55 3.80 4.33 13.42
C LEU A 55 3.30 5.71 13.88
N THR A 56 3.55 6.10 15.14
CA THR A 56 3.20 7.42 15.69
C THR A 56 4.27 8.49 15.44
N SER A 57 5.47 8.10 15.02
CA SER A 57 6.61 8.99 14.72
C SER A 57 6.86 9.04 13.21
N ASP A 58 7.54 10.07 12.69
CA ASP A 58 7.86 10.24 11.25
C ASP A 58 8.60 9.01 10.70
N TYR A 59 8.48 8.68 9.41
CA TYR A 59 9.19 7.52 8.82
C TYR A 59 10.71 7.63 8.96
N ARG A 60 11.25 8.83 9.20
CA ARG A 60 12.68 9.04 9.53
C ARG A 60 13.10 8.36 10.85
N SER A 61 12.17 7.99 11.72
CA SER A 61 12.44 7.18 12.90
C SER A 61 12.37 5.67 12.63
N GLU A 62 12.19 5.27 11.37
CA GLU A 62 12.16 3.89 10.93
C GLU A 62 13.38 3.57 10.07
N THR A 63 13.67 2.29 9.95
CA THR A 63 14.77 1.81 9.08
C THR A 63 14.23 1.61 7.67
N ALA A 64 14.89 2.20 6.68
CA ALA A 64 14.58 1.93 5.28
C ALA A 64 14.90 0.48 4.93
N ILE A 65 13.96 -0.20 4.30
CA ILE A 65 14.11 -1.59 3.88
C ILE A 65 14.75 -1.61 2.49
N PRO A 66 15.90 -2.27 2.29
CA PRO A 66 16.52 -2.37 0.98
C PRO A 66 15.67 -3.23 0.04
N TYR A 67 15.72 -2.95 -1.27
CA TYR A 67 14.91 -3.65 -2.28
C TYR A 67 15.10 -5.18 -2.28
N ASN A 68 16.31 -5.65 -1.98
CA ASN A 68 16.66 -7.07 -1.93
C ASN A 68 16.50 -7.70 -0.53
N TYR A 69 15.73 -7.07 0.36
CA TYR A 69 15.47 -7.61 1.69
C TYR A 69 14.69 -8.93 1.59
N ASN A 70 15.18 -9.95 2.30
CA ASN A 70 14.47 -11.22 2.37
C ASN A 70 13.39 -11.15 3.46
N TYR A 71 12.15 -10.89 3.05
CA TYR A 71 10.99 -10.82 3.94
C TYR A 71 10.64 -12.17 4.62
N ASN A 72 11.18 -13.29 4.13
CA ASN A 72 10.95 -14.62 4.70
C ASN A 72 11.92 -14.96 5.84
N ASP A 73 12.88 -14.09 6.14
CA ASP A 73 13.87 -14.27 7.22
C ASP A 73 13.48 -13.50 8.49
N ASN A 74 12.21 -13.06 8.58
CA ASN A 74 11.66 -12.50 9.81
C ASN A 74 11.50 -13.62 10.84
N ASP A 75 12.58 -13.91 11.59
CA ASP A 75 12.54 -14.80 12.73
C ASP A 75 11.72 -14.17 13.85
N ASP A 76 10.43 -14.52 13.91
CA ASP A 76 9.52 -14.15 14.99
C ASP A 76 9.96 -14.70 16.38
N ASN A 77 11.05 -15.48 16.47
CA ASN A 77 11.61 -15.98 17.73
C ASN A 77 12.85 -15.21 18.23
N ASN A 78 13.29 -14.15 17.56
CA ASN A 78 14.42 -13.38 18.04
C ASN A 78 13.97 -12.35 19.12
N ASP A 79 13.99 -12.79 20.38
CA ASP A 79 13.76 -11.96 21.57
C ASP A 79 14.88 -10.93 21.83
N ASP A 80 15.93 -10.87 20.99
CA ASP A 80 16.94 -9.81 21.03
C ASP A 80 16.43 -8.55 20.31
N ALA A 81 15.62 -7.79 21.05
CA ALA A 81 15.03 -6.50 20.66
C ALA A 81 16.07 -5.36 20.53
N SER A 82 17.16 -5.60 19.80
CA SER A 82 18.23 -4.65 19.55
C SER A 82 18.59 -4.67 18.06
N SER A 83 17.91 -3.83 17.27
CA SER A 83 18.43 -3.05 16.12
C SER A 83 17.69 -3.12 14.77
N SER A 84 16.74 -4.02 14.52
CA SER A 84 15.97 -3.99 13.25
C SER A 84 14.48 -3.96 13.52
N GLY A 85 13.82 -2.85 13.15
CA GLY A 85 12.38 -2.70 13.34
C GLY A 85 11.57 -3.80 12.63
N LYS A 86 10.30 -3.96 13.01
CA LYS A 86 9.40 -4.95 12.45
C LYS A 86 9.13 -4.64 10.97
N THR A 87 9.34 -5.64 10.12
CA THR A 87 9.12 -5.55 8.68
C THR A 87 7.76 -6.16 8.31
N ALA A 88 7.08 -5.60 7.32
CA ALA A 88 5.81 -6.14 6.82
C ALA A 88 6.05 -7.38 5.95
N ILE A 89 5.31 -8.47 6.18
CA ILE A 89 5.29 -9.61 5.26
C ILE A 89 4.35 -9.27 4.09
N LEU A 90 4.91 -9.18 2.88
CA LEU A 90 4.18 -8.79 1.66
C LEU A 90 3.67 -10.01 0.91
N GLN A 91 2.75 -10.76 1.54
CA GLN A 91 2.22 -11.99 0.96
C GLN A 91 0.70 -12.02 1.07
N HIS A 92 0.03 -12.41 -0.02
CA HIS A 92 -1.40 -12.66 -0.01
C HIS A 92 -1.78 -13.69 1.08
N GLY A 93 -2.86 -13.42 1.81
CA GLY A 93 -3.33 -14.23 2.93
C GLY A 93 -2.68 -13.93 4.29
N ILE A 94 -1.63 -13.11 4.35
CA ILE A 94 -0.97 -12.73 5.60
C ILE A 94 -1.27 -11.25 5.92
N PRO A 95 -2.01 -10.95 7.01
CA PRO A 95 -2.27 -9.57 7.40
C PRO A 95 -0.97 -8.79 7.61
N SER A 96 -0.88 -7.59 7.05
CA SER A 96 0.34 -6.79 7.11
C SER A 96 0.07 -5.30 7.20
N VAL A 97 1.01 -4.59 7.82
CA VAL A 97 1.00 -3.12 7.90
C VAL A 97 2.28 -2.61 7.27
N THR A 98 2.16 -2.00 6.10
CA THR A 98 3.31 -1.49 5.34
C THR A 98 3.39 0.02 5.44
N ARG A 99 4.57 0.54 5.76
CA ARG A 99 4.89 1.96 5.69
C ARG A 99 5.81 2.19 4.50
N ALA A 100 5.43 3.09 3.60
CA ALA A 100 6.21 3.39 2.40
C ALA A 100 6.16 4.88 2.03
N SER A 101 7.26 5.40 1.50
CA SER A 101 7.31 6.71 0.86
C SER A 101 7.37 6.58 -0.65
N PHE A 102 6.63 7.41 -1.36
CA PHE A 102 6.50 7.44 -2.80
C PHE A 102 6.97 8.79 -3.33
N THR A 103 7.82 8.78 -4.34
CA THR A 103 8.13 9.97 -5.13
C THR A 103 7.18 10.02 -6.32
N LEU A 104 6.33 11.04 -6.39
CA LEU A 104 5.35 11.20 -7.47
C LEU A 104 5.87 12.17 -8.55
N SER A 105 5.52 11.89 -9.81
CA SER A 105 5.99 12.60 -11.00
C SER A 105 5.57 14.08 -11.03
N LYS A 106 4.37 14.40 -10.54
CA LYS A 106 3.85 15.77 -10.49
C LYS A 106 4.49 16.52 -9.30
N PHE A 107 5.26 17.57 -9.60
CA PHE A 107 5.99 18.40 -8.62
C PHE A 107 7.06 17.70 -7.76
N ARG A 108 7.48 16.46 -8.11
CA ARG A 108 8.36 15.64 -7.27
C ARG A 108 7.83 15.53 -5.83
N LEU A 109 6.50 15.44 -5.69
CA LEU A 109 5.87 15.35 -4.38
C LEU A 109 6.27 14.02 -3.75
N ASN A 110 6.90 14.10 -2.57
CA ASN A 110 7.19 12.93 -1.75
C ASN A 110 6.06 12.76 -0.75
N ILE A 111 5.34 11.64 -0.81
CA ILE A 111 4.29 11.30 0.14
C ILE A 111 4.68 10.05 0.91
N ALA A 112 4.38 10.00 2.21
CA ALA A 112 4.44 8.78 2.98
C ALA A 112 3.02 8.28 3.23
N ALA A 113 2.83 6.97 3.15
CA ALA A 113 1.55 6.33 3.36
C ALA A 113 1.70 5.04 4.18
N ILE A 114 0.68 4.75 4.97
CA ILE A 114 0.54 3.52 5.73
C ILE A 114 -0.57 2.70 5.07
N HIS A 115 -0.24 1.46 4.73
CA HIS A 115 -1.14 0.48 4.12
C HIS A 115 -1.42 -0.62 5.14
N LYS A 116 -2.68 -1.02 5.26
CA LYS A 116 -3.14 -2.08 6.16
C LYS A 116 -3.91 -3.10 5.35
N TYR A 117 -3.25 -4.19 5.00
CA TYR A 117 -3.83 -5.30 4.27
C TYR A 117 -4.44 -6.32 5.23
N ARG A 118 -5.64 -6.81 4.91
CA ARG A 118 -6.35 -7.83 5.66
C ARG A 118 -7.07 -8.80 4.71
N PRO A 119 -6.80 -10.10 4.82
CA PRO A 119 -7.61 -11.13 4.20
C PRO A 119 -9.04 -11.12 4.74
N HIS A 120 -10.03 -11.41 3.90
CA HIS A 120 -11.42 -11.48 4.32
C HIS A 120 -12.22 -12.48 3.49
N PRO A 121 -13.15 -13.27 4.09
CA PRO A 121 -13.89 -14.32 3.37
C PRO A 121 -14.68 -13.85 2.15
N GLU A 122 -15.16 -12.60 2.16
CA GLU A 122 -15.96 -12.02 1.07
C GLU A 122 -15.13 -11.25 0.04
N GLY A 123 -13.82 -11.10 0.30
CA GLY A 123 -12.97 -10.23 -0.50
C GLY A 123 -11.98 -9.47 0.36
N ASP A 124 -10.70 -9.72 0.11
CA ASP A 124 -9.59 -9.04 0.76
C ASP A 124 -9.65 -7.52 0.55
N TYR A 125 -9.09 -6.77 1.51
CA TYR A 125 -8.99 -5.34 1.40
C TYR A 125 -7.69 -4.78 1.98
N MET A 126 -7.25 -3.67 1.39
CA MET A 126 -6.12 -2.88 1.87
C MET A 126 -6.54 -1.43 2.03
N VAL A 127 -6.63 -0.97 3.28
CA VAL A 127 -6.86 0.44 3.58
C VAL A 127 -5.52 1.16 3.57
N PHE A 128 -5.44 2.29 2.87
CA PHE A 128 -4.28 3.16 2.97
C PHE A 128 -4.67 4.54 3.47
N THR A 129 -3.76 5.19 4.19
CA THR A 129 -3.84 6.60 4.55
C THR A 129 -2.51 7.28 4.28
N LEU A 130 -2.51 8.59 4.09
CA LEU A 130 -1.28 9.34 4.33
C LEU A 130 -0.80 9.06 5.75
N ASP A 131 0.51 8.98 5.87
CA ASP A 131 1.19 8.83 7.13
C ASP A 131 0.96 10.09 7.98
N PRO A 132 0.20 10.01 9.09
CA PRO A 132 -0.17 11.20 9.86
C PRO A 132 1.03 11.91 10.48
N ALA A 133 2.14 11.19 10.70
CA ALA A 133 3.37 11.76 11.21
C ALA A 133 4.16 12.53 10.14
N CYS A 134 3.80 12.37 8.86
CA CYS A 134 4.48 12.99 7.73
C CYS A 134 3.59 14.05 7.10
N THR A 135 3.77 15.30 7.51
CA THR A 135 2.97 16.41 6.97
C THR A 135 3.57 16.96 5.68
N ASN A 136 2.74 17.13 4.66
CA ASN A 136 3.10 17.80 3.41
C ASN A 136 2.41 19.16 3.30
N LEU A 137 3.01 20.10 2.58
CA LEU A 137 2.42 21.43 2.37
C LEU A 137 1.17 21.37 1.47
N VAL A 138 1.18 20.46 0.49
CA VAL A 138 0.15 20.37 -0.56
C VAL A 138 -0.97 19.39 -0.21
N LEU A 139 -0.62 18.16 0.17
CA LEU A 139 -1.58 17.11 0.46
C LEU A 139 -1.67 16.90 1.98
N LYS A 140 -2.82 17.23 2.56
CA LYS A 140 -3.04 17.21 4.02
C LYS A 140 -3.59 15.90 4.55
N SER A 141 -4.39 15.23 3.74
CA SER A 141 -4.97 13.93 4.06
C SER A 141 -5.25 13.18 2.75
N ALA A 142 -5.19 11.86 2.83
CA ALA A 142 -5.78 10.97 1.86
C ALA A 142 -6.11 9.67 2.58
N LYS A 143 -7.22 9.04 2.20
CA LYS A 143 -7.61 7.70 2.63
C LYS A 143 -8.26 7.00 1.45
N GLY A 144 -7.91 5.75 1.25
CA GLY A 144 -8.53 4.92 0.22
C GLY A 144 -8.51 3.46 0.59
N VAL A 145 -9.15 2.66 -0.26
CA VAL A 145 -9.30 1.22 -0.06
C VAL A 145 -9.09 0.54 -1.41
N TRP A 146 -8.22 -0.47 -1.42
CA TRP A 146 -8.22 -1.51 -2.45
C TRP A 146 -9.08 -2.66 -1.95
N HIS A 147 -9.92 -3.20 -2.81
CA HIS A 147 -10.80 -4.34 -2.50
C HIS A 147 -10.90 -5.23 -3.73
N THR A 148 -10.79 -6.53 -3.53
CA THR A 148 -11.05 -7.54 -4.57
C THR A 148 -12.24 -8.37 -4.13
N GLN A 149 -13.12 -8.70 -5.07
CA GLN A 149 -14.22 -9.63 -4.83
C GLN A 149 -14.34 -10.56 -6.03
N SER A 150 -14.94 -11.72 -5.80
CA SER A 150 -15.38 -12.56 -6.92
C SER A 150 -16.41 -11.80 -7.77
N ASN A 151 -16.45 -12.07 -9.06
CA ASN A 151 -17.51 -11.60 -9.96
C ASN A 151 -18.58 -12.71 -10.08
N PRO A 152 -19.56 -12.79 -9.17
CA PRO A 152 -20.51 -13.89 -9.14
C PRO A 152 -21.44 -13.93 -10.37
N ASP A 153 -21.61 -12.80 -11.05
CA ASP A 153 -22.56 -12.66 -12.16
C ASP A 153 -21.91 -12.91 -13.53
N ASN A 154 -20.59 -13.15 -13.61
CA ASN A 154 -19.79 -13.21 -14.85
C ASN A 154 -20.07 -12.04 -15.82
N LYS A 155 -20.50 -10.89 -15.30
CA LYS A 155 -20.76 -9.71 -16.12
C LYS A 155 -19.43 -9.15 -16.59
N GLY A 156 -19.32 -8.87 -17.90
CA GLY A 156 -18.11 -8.28 -18.50
C GLY A 156 -17.10 -9.29 -19.06
N GLU A 157 -17.44 -10.58 -19.19
CA GLU A 157 -16.59 -11.62 -19.82
C GLU A 157 -16.73 -11.73 -21.35
N GLU A 158 -17.00 -10.63 -22.08
CA GLU A 158 -17.03 -10.62 -23.56
C GLU A 158 -15.63 -10.65 -24.20
#